data_AF-A0A928VY07-F1
#
_entry.id   AF-A0A928VY07-F1
#
_cell.length_a   1.000
_cell.length_b   1.000
_cell.length_c   1.000
_cell.angle_alpha   90.00
_cell.angle_beta   90.00
_cell.angle_gamma   90.00
#
_symmetry.space_group_name_H-M   'P 1'
#
loop_
_entity.id
_entity.type
_entity.pdbx_description
1 polymer ?
#
loop_
_entity_poly.entity_id
_entity_poly.type
_entity_poly.pdbx_seq_one_letter_code
_entity_poly.pdbx_strand_id
1 'polypeptide(L)'
;MMLGGGLGILFKVVTAFTLAHSITLSLAVLNLVSLPTPFIESAIALSVVWVAAENLWRKEVRHRWLLTFGFGLIHGLGFAGILQEMNLATTNLALTLASFNIGVEIGQLCVVTIAFFAVRWLQKYSWALHLRHWVSLGTIAIGSFWFAQRVGLVF
;
A
#
# COMPACT_ATOMS: atom_id res chain seq x y z
N MET A 1 -0.44 7.54 11.09
CA MET A 1 -1.70 6.74 11.16
C MET A 1 -2.35 6.66 12.55
N MET A 2 -1.63 6.80 13.67
CA MET A 2 -2.07 6.26 14.98
C MET A 2 -2.31 7.27 16.10
N LEU A 3 -2.50 8.56 15.81
CA LEU A 3 -2.63 9.58 16.87
C LEU A 3 -4.02 10.24 16.95
N GLY A 4 -4.99 9.91 16.08
CA GLY A 4 -6.31 10.55 16.15
C GLY A 4 -7.46 9.92 15.35
N GLY A 5 -7.25 8.76 14.71
CA GLY A 5 -8.31 8.08 13.95
C GLY A 5 -8.81 6.81 14.65
N GLY A 6 -10.13 6.59 14.66
CA GLY A 6 -10.73 5.33 15.09
C GLY A 6 -10.62 4.22 14.04
N LEU A 7 -10.97 2.99 14.42
CA LEU A 7 -10.96 1.82 13.53
C LEU A 7 -11.71 2.07 12.21
N GLY A 8 -12.86 2.76 12.26
CA GLY A 8 -13.63 3.07 11.05
C GLY A 8 -12.87 3.90 9.99
N ILE A 9 -11.93 4.77 10.39
CA ILE A 9 -11.09 5.50 9.45
C ILE A 9 -10.09 4.56 8.76
N LEU A 10 -9.53 3.61 9.50
CA LEU A 10 -8.60 2.62 8.95
C LEU A 10 -9.30 1.70 7.96
N PHE A 11 -10.50 1.22 8.28
CA PHE A 11 -11.32 0.44 7.36
C PHE A 11 -11.57 1.22 6.08
N LYS A 12 -11.98 2.48 6.17
CA LYS A 12 -12.17 3.34 4.98
C LYS A 12 -10.90 3.49 4.14
N VAL A 13 -9.74 3.59 4.77
CA VAL A 13 -8.44 3.70 4.09
C VAL A 13 -8.06 2.40 3.38
N VAL A 14 -8.22 1.25 4.06
CA VAL A 14 -7.93 -0.08 3.51
C VAL A 14 -8.85 -0.37 2.33
N THR A 15 -10.17 -0.25 2.51
CA THR A 15 -11.14 -0.49 1.44
C THR A 15 -10.92 0.46 0.25
N ALA A 16 -10.58 1.74 0.50
CA ALA A 16 -10.25 2.66 -0.60
C ALA A 16 -9.01 2.21 -1.40
N PHE A 17 -7.97 1.69 -0.73
CA PHE A 17 -6.82 1.11 -1.40
C PHE A 17 -7.22 -0.12 -2.22
N THR A 18 -7.94 -1.07 -1.62
CA THR A 18 -8.30 -2.32 -2.27
C THR A 18 -9.21 -2.10 -3.46
N LEU A 19 -10.15 -1.16 -3.38
CA LEU A 19 -11.00 -0.79 -4.52
C LEU A 19 -10.18 -0.23 -5.69
N ALA A 20 -9.29 0.73 -5.44
CA ALA A 20 -8.42 1.29 -6.46
C ALA A 20 -7.48 0.25 -7.08
N HIS A 21 -6.89 -0.59 -6.24
CA HIS A 21 -6.06 -1.72 -6.65
C HIS A 21 -6.84 -2.69 -7.54
N SER A 22 -8.05 -3.08 -7.13
CA SER A 22 -8.93 -3.98 -7.89
C SER A 22 -9.22 -3.45 -9.28
N ILE A 23 -9.50 -2.14 -9.41
CA ILE A 23 -9.76 -1.49 -10.70
C ILE A 23 -8.55 -1.65 -11.62
N THR A 24 -7.38 -1.22 -11.16
CA THR A 24 -6.17 -1.19 -12.01
C THR A 24 -5.59 -2.58 -12.29
N LEU A 25 -5.70 -3.50 -11.34
CA LEU A 25 -5.39 -4.91 -11.55
C LEU A 25 -6.29 -5.52 -12.64
N SER A 26 -7.60 -5.28 -12.57
CA SER A 26 -8.54 -5.78 -13.58
C SER A 26 -8.23 -5.21 -14.97
N LEU A 27 -7.95 -3.90 -15.05
CA LEU A 27 -7.56 -3.26 -16.30
C LEU A 27 -6.26 -3.85 -16.87
N ALA A 28 -5.27 -4.13 -16.02
CA ALA A 28 -4.00 -4.68 -16.46
C ALA A 28 -4.09 -6.16 -16.88
N VAL A 29 -4.86 -6.98 -16.16
CA VAL A 29 -5.09 -8.38 -16.55
C VAL A 29 -5.91 -8.50 -17.84
N LEU A 30 -6.84 -7.57 -18.08
CA LEU A 30 -7.56 -7.45 -19.35
C LEU A 30 -6.72 -6.82 -20.48
N ASN A 31 -5.45 -6.50 -20.22
CA ASN A 31 -4.54 -5.83 -21.16
C ASN A 31 -5.06 -4.47 -21.67
N LEU A 32 -5.93 -3.80 -20.90
CA LEU A 32 -6.44 -2.47 -21.23
C LEU A 32 -5.48 -1.36 -20.80
N VAL A 33 -4.63 -1.63 -19.80
CA VAL A 33 -3.60 -0.71 -19.33
C VAL A 33 -2.30 -1.48 -19.16
N SER A 34 -1.23 -1.01 -19.79
CA SER A 34 0.13 -1.52 -19.60
C SER A 34 1.09 -0.35 -19.43
N LEU A 35 1.91 -0.41 -18.38
CA LEU A 35 3.00 0.53 -18.15
C LEU A 35 4.29 -0.26 -17.94
N PRO A 36 5.47 0.30 -18.30
CA PRO A 36 6.72 -0.39 -18.05
C PRO A 36 6.95 -0.61 -16.55
N THR A 37 7.33 -1.83 -16.17
CA THR A 37 7.56 -2.26 -14.78
C THR A 37 8.44 -1.30 -13.97
N PRO A 38 9.56 -0.76 -14.50
CA PRO A 38 10.39 0.17 -13.73
C PRO A 38 9.64 1.43 -13.27
N PHE A 39 8.68 1.95 -14.05
CA PHE A 39 7.88 3.10 -13.65
C PHE A 39 6.89 2.74 -12.54
N ILE A 40 6.24 1.58 -12.65
CA ILE A 40 5.30 1.10 -11.64
C ILE A 40 6.04 0.89 -10.31
N GLU A 41 7.16 0.16 -10.31
CA GLU A 41 7.94 -0.12 -9.11
C GLU A 41 8.53 1.16 -8.50
N SER A 42 9.00 2.10 -9.32
CA SER A 42 9.47 3.40 -8.85
C SER A 42 8.37 4.20 -8.16
N ALA A 43 7.15 4.19 -8.73
CA ALA A 43 6.01 4.88 -8.16
C ALA A 43 5.53 4.21 -6.86
N ILE A 44 5.57 2.87 -6.78
CA ILE A 44 5.33 2.12 -5.55
C ILE A 44 6.36 2.51 -4.47
N ALA A 45 7.66 2.53 -4.79
CA ALA A 45 8.70 2.92 -3.84
C ALA A 45 8.50 4.36 -3.33
N LEU A 46 8.18 5.31 -4.21
CA LEU A 46 7.86 6.69 -3.83
C LEU A 46 6.63 6.78 -2.92
N SER A 47 5.59 5.97 -3.16
CA SER A 47 4.42 5.96 -2.28
C SER A 47 4.77 5.54 -0.84
N VAL A 48 5.68 4.58 -0.68
CA VAL A 48 6.17 4.13 0.64
C VAL A 48 6.97 5.22 1.33
N VAL A 49 7.91 5.86 0.59
CA VAL A 49 8.69 7.00 1.10
C VAL A 49 7.77 8.13 1.53
N TRP A 50 6.77 8.46 0.70
CA TRP A 50 5.80 9.51 1.00
C TRP A 50 5.04 9.21 2.30
N VAL A 51 4.50 8.00 2.46
CA VAL A 51 3.76 7.61 3.67
C VAL A 51 4.64 7.63 4.91
N ALA A 52 5.91 7.23 4.79
CA ALA A 52 6.87 7.25 5.89
C ALA A 52 7.27 8.67 6.29
N ALA A 53 7.52 9.56 5.32
CA ALA A 53 7.76 10.97 5.55
C ALA A 53 6.55 11.65 6.19
N GLU A 54 5.34 11.34 5.70
CA GLU A 54 4.09 11.88 6.26
C GLU A 54 3.93 11.54 7.75
N ASN A 55 4.41 10.36 8.19
CA ASN A 55 4.33 9.93 9.59
C ASN A 55 5.21 10.78 10.54
N LEU A 56 6.19 11.52 10.03
CA LEU A 56 7.07 12.38 10.83
C LEU A 56 6.41 13.71 11.20
N TRP A 57 5.63 14.31 10.29
CA TRP A 57 5.16 15.69 10.45
C TRP A 57 3.64 15.85 10.48
N ARG A 58 2.86 14.96 9.85
CA ARG A 58 1.41 15.14 9.71
C ARG A 58 0.64 14.50 10.87
N LYS A 59 -0.20 15.32 11.52
CA LYS A 59 -1.03 14.89 12.67
C LYS A 59 -2.45 14.48 12.28
N GLU A 60 -2.98 14.96 11.15
CA GLU A 60 -4.36 14.72 10.73
C GLU A 60 -4.50 13.65 9.64
N VAL A 61 -5.61 12.90 9.70
CA VAL A 61 -5.90 11.75 8.82
C VAL A 61 -7.21 11.87 8.02
N ARG A 62 -7.91 13.01 8.09
CA ARG A 62 -9.32 13.16 7.66
C ARG A 62 -9.57 12.83 6.17
N HIS A 63 -8.60 13.08 5.29
CA HIS A 63 -8.72 12.84 3.84
C HIS A 63 -7.73 11.81 3.30
N ARG A 64 -7.12 11.01 4.18
CA ARG A 64 -6.05 10.07 3.81
C ARG A 64 -6.51 8.95 2.88
N TRP A 65 -7.80 8.62 2.89
CA TRP A 65 -8.39 7.64 1.98
C TRP A 65 -8.25 8.05 0.50
N LEU A 66 -8.26 9.35 0.17
CA LEU A 66 -8.04 9.83 -1.20
C LEU A 66 -6.61 9.55 -1.68
N LEU A 67 -5.62 9.87 -0.84
CA LEU A 67 -4.22 9.61 -1.13
C LEU A 67 -3.98 8.10 -1.28
N THR A 68 -4.56 7.32 -0.37
CA THR A 68 -4.40 5.86 -0.37
C THR A 68 -5.11 5.20 -1.56
N PHE A 69 -6.26 5.75 -1.98
CA PHE A 69 -6.89 5.37 -3.25
C PHE A 69 -5.95 5.61 -4.43
N GLY A 70 -5.32 6.79 -4.51
CA GLY A 70 -4.32 7.09 -5.54
C GLY A 70 -3.15 6.12 -5.56
N PHE A 71 -2.62 5.74 -4.39
CA PHE A 71 -1.59 4.70 -4.30
C PHE A 71 -2.11 3.32 -4.72
N GLY A 72 -3.34 2.97 -4.36
CA GLY A 72 -3.97 1.71 -4.78
C GLY A 72 -4.01 1.55 -6.30
N LEU A 73 -4.30 2.63 -7.04
CA LEU A 73 -4.29 2.61 -8.52
C LEU A 73 -2.92 2.22 -9.09
N ILE A 74 -1.84 2.73 -8.49
CA ILE A 74 -0.48 2.42 -8.95
C ILE A 74 -0.12 0.97 -8.59
N HIS A 75 -0.48 0.54 -7.38
CA HIS A 75 -0.11 -0.78 -6.86
C HIS A 75 -0.80 -1.92 -7.60
N GLY A 76 -2.03 -1.75 -8.10
CA GLY A 76 -2.72 -2.79 -8.87
C GLY A 76 -2.02 -3.13 -10.19
N LEU A 77 -1.31 -2.18 -10.80
CA LEU A 77 -0.50 -2.44 -12.00
C LEU A 77 0.72 -3.31 -11.70
N GLY A 78 1.28 -3.24 -10.49
CA GLY A 78 2.48 -3.99 -10.10
C GLY A 78 2.24 -5.50 -9.97
N PHE A 79 1.00 -5.92 -9.73
CA PHE A 79 0.62 -7.33 -9.58
C PHE A 79 0.23 -8.00 -10.90
N ALA A 80 0.02 -7.23 -11.96
CA ALA A 80 -0.49 -7.75 -13.23
C ALA A 80 0.46 -8.77 -13.87
N GLY A 81 1.78 -8.52 -13.82
CA GLY A 81 2.79 -9.44 -14.35
C GLY A 81 2.73 -10.82 -13.69
N ILE A 82 2.58 -10.87 -12.37
CA ILE A 82 2.47 -12.12 -11.60
C ILE A 82 1.21 -12.89 -12.03
N LEU A 83 0.06 -12.22 -12.18
CA LEU A 83 -1.17 -12.91 -12.57
C LEU A 83 -1.17 -13.40 -14.02
N GLN A 84 -0.47 -12.69 -14.92
CA GLN A 84 -0.25 -13.14 -16.29
C GLN A 84 0.64 -14.40 -16.33
N GLU A 85 1.68 -14.45 -15.51
CA GLU A 85 2.57 -15.62 -15.38
C GLU A 85 1.86 -16.85 -14.79
N MET A 86 0.90 -16.65 -13.89
CA MET A 86 0.10 -17.73 -13.30
C MET A 86 -0.86 -18.42 -14.30
N ASN A 87 -0.87 -17.98 -15.57
CA ASN A 87 -1.68 -18.52 -16.67
C ASN A 87 -3.14 -18.79 -16.26
N LEU A 88 -3.71 -17.85 -15.49
CA LEU A 88 -5.05 -18.00 -14.92
C LEU A 88 -6.03 -18.35 -16.03
N ALA A 89 -6.67 -19.52 -15.90
CA ALA A 89 -7.67 -19.98 -16.84
C ALA A 89 -8.74 -18.89 -16.99
N THR A 90 -8.77 -18.26 -18.17
CA THR A 90 -9.65 -17.14 -18.52
C THR A 90 -11.12 -17.48 -18.28
N THR A 91 -11.46 -18.77 -18.24
CA THR A 91 -12.77 -19.34 -17.97
C THR A 91 -13.42 -18.84 -16.67
N ASN A 92 -12.66 -18.39 -15.66
CA ASN A 92 -13.23 -17.86 -14.40
C ASN A 92 -12.53 -16.58 -13.90
N LEU A 93 -12.01 -15.74 -14.81
CA LEU A 93 -11.22 -14.55 -14.44
C LEU A 93 -11.90 -13.65 -13.40
N ALA A 94 -13.21 -13.39 -13.55
CA ALA A 94 -13.95 -12.56 -12.61
C ALA A 94 -13.98 -13.14 -11.18
N LEU A 95 -14.20 -14.46 -11.06
CA LEU A 95 -14.20 -15.14 -9.76
C LEU A 95 -12.80 -15.16 -9.14
N THR A 96 -11.76 -15.36 -9.96
CA THR A 96 -10.37 -15.31 -9.50
C THR A 96 -10.00 -13.92 -9.00
N LEU A 97 -10.31 -12.87 -9.76
CA LEU A 97 -10.05 -11.48 -9.34
C LEU A 97 -10.85 -11.12 -8.09
N ALA A 98 -12.13 -11.51 -8.00
CA ALA A 98 -12.93 -11.28 -6.81
C ALA A 98 -12.33 -11.98 -5.59
N SER A 99 -11.98 -13.27 -5.71
CA SER A 99 -11.41 -14.05 -4.61
C SER A 99 -10.05 -13.52 -4.16
N PHE A 100 -9.21 -13.09 -5.11
CA PHE A 100 -7.93 -12.46 -4.82
C PHE A 100 -8.13 -11.16 -4.03
N ASN A 101 -8.97 -10.24 -4.52
CA ASN A 101 -9.19 -8.94 -3.86
C ASN A 101 -9.85 -9.09 -2.49
N ILE A 102 -10.79 -10.02 -2.32
CA ILE A 102 -11.37 -10.34 -1.01
C ILE A 102 -10.30 -10.86 -0.05
N GLY A 103 -9.43 -11.77 -0.52
CA GLY A 103 -8.30 -12.27 0.27
C GLY A 103 -7.34 -11.14 0.69
N VAL A 104 -7.02 -10.23 -0.22
CA VAL A 104 -6.19 -9.05 0.05
C VAL A 104 -6.86 -8.12 1.07
N GLU A 105 -8.15 -7.80 0.92
CA GLU A 105 -8.86 -6.93 1.85
C GLU A 105 -8.90 -7.52 3.26
N ILE A 106 -9.23 -8.81 3.38
CA ILE A 106 -9.24 -9.52 4.67
C ILE A 106 -7.84 -9.50 5.30
N GLY A 107 -6.80 -9.85 4.53
CA GLY A 107 -5.42 -9.83 5.01
C GLY A 107 -4.99 -8.46 5.50
N GLN A 108 -5.28 -7.41 4.73
CA GLN A 108 -4.99 -6.02 5.10
C GLN A 108 -5.74 -5.59 6.36
N LEU A 109 -7.03 -5.90 6.47
CA LEU A 109 -7.83 -5.59 7.66
C LEU A 109 -7.31 -6.30 8.91
N CYS A 110 -6.90 -7.57 8.79
CA CYS A 110 -6.28 -8.32 9.89
C CYS A 110 -4.98 -7.64 10.36
N VAL A 111 -4.05 -7.37 9.44
CA VAL A 111 -2.76 -6.75 9.75
C VAL A 111 -2.95 -5.36 10.36
N VAL A 112 -3.80 -4.53 9.77
CA VAL A 112 -4.05 -3.15 10.24
C VAL A 112 -4.74 -3.14 11.61
N THR A 113 -5.66 -4.08 11.87
CA THR A 113 -6.31 -4.18 13.18
C THR A 113 -5.33 -4.59 14.27
N ILE A 114 -4.49 -5.60 14.01
CA ILE A 114 -3.44 -6.03 14.95
C ILE A 114 -2.46 -4.89 15.21
N ALA A 115 -1.96 -4.25 14.14
CA ALA A 115 -1.05 -3.12 14.23
C ALA A 115 -1.67 -1.95 15.02
N PHE A 116 -2.97 -1.67 14.81
CA PHE A 116 -3.68 -0.62 15.52
C PHE A 116 -3.65 -0.83 17.04
N PHE A 117 -4.02 -2.02 17.50
CA PHE A 117 -3.98 -2.34 18.93
C PHE A 117 -2.55 -2.36 19.46
N ALA A 118 -1.61 -2.92 18.71
CA ALA A 118 -0.21 -3.00 19.10
C ALA A 118 0.39 -1.62 19.38
N VAL A 119 0.30 -0.66 18.45
CA VAL A 119 0.88 0.66 18.74
C VAL A 119 0.02 1.55 19.65
N ARG A 120 -1.30 1.32 19.78
CA ARG A 120 -2.07 1.95 20.86
C ARG A 120 -1.61 1.46 22.24
N TRP A 121 -1.20 0.21 22.36
CA TRP A 121 -0.58 -0.33 23.57
C TRP A 121 0.84 0.24 23.78
N LEU A 122 1.67 0.29 22.74
CA LEU A 122 3.04 0.85 22.82
C LEU A 122 3.07 2.35 23.14
N GLN A 123 2.05 3.11 22.73
CA GLN A 123 1.96 4.55 23.01
C GLN A 123 1.90 4.89 24.51
N LYS A 124 1.67 3.90 25.39
CA LYS A 124 1.78 4.08 26.83
C LYS A 124 3.21 4.36 27.31
N TYR A 125 4.21 4.04 26.48
CA TYR A 125 5.62 4.21 26.82
C TYR A 125 6.23 5.43 26.11
N SER A 126 7.01 6.22 26.85
CA SER A 126 7.65 7.44 26.34
C SER A 126 8.64 7.19 25.19
N TRP A 127 9.26 6.01 25.15
CA TRP A 127 10.19 5.61 24.09
C TRP A 127 9.47 5.31 22.75
N ALA A 128 8.15 5.08 22.74
CA ALA A 128 7.41 4.73 21.53
C ALA A 128 7.42 5.85 20.48
N LEU A 129 7.54 7.12 20.91
CA LEU A 129 7.71 8.25 20.01
C LEU A 129 9.05 8.20 19.26
N HIS A 130 10.13 7.82 19.96
CA HIS A 130 11.45 7.66 19.36
C HIS A 130 11.45 6.47 18.39
N LEU A 131 10.87 5.34 18.78
CA LEU A 131 10.74 4.18 17.89
C LEU A 131 10.00 4.55 16.60
N ARG A 132 8.87 5.26 16.69
CA ARG A 132 8.12 5.71 15.51
C ARG A 132 8.99 6.56 14.57
N HIS A 133 9.79 7.47 15.14
CA HIS A 133 10.67 8.34 14.37
C HIS A 133 11.73 7.52 13.64
N TRP A 134 12.44 6.63 14.35
CA TRP A 134 13.49 5.79 13.77
C TRP A 134 12.97 4.81 12.72
N VAL A 135 11.82 4.19 12.96
CA VAL A 135 11.18 3.30 11.98
C VAL A 135 10.83 4.08 10.71
N SER A 136 10.26 5.29 10.85
CA SER A 136 9.91 6.12 9.69
C SER A 136 11.16 6.55 8.90
N LEU A 137 12.24 6.94 9.57
CA LEU A 137 13.51 7.27 8.92
C LEU A 137 14.11 6.06 8.19
N GLY A 138 14.09 4.89 8.82
CA GLY A 138 14.54 3.64 8.20
C GLY A 138 13.72 3.28 6.96
N THR A 139 12.40 3.43 7.01
CA THR A 139 11.52 3.20 5.86
C THR A 139 11.78 4.20 4.73
N ILE A 140 12.04 5.47 5.04
CA ILE A 140 12.44 6.47 4.04
C ILE A 140 13.75 6.06 3.38
N ALA A 141 14.77 5.72 4.16
CA ALA A 141 16.08 5.33 3.62
C ALA A 141 15.98 4.11 2.70
N ILE A 142 15.31 3.04 3.15
CA ILE A 142 15.12 1.81 2.36
C ILE A 142 14.29 2.08 1.11
N GLY A 143 13.18 2.83 1.24
CA GLY A 143 12.32 3.16 0.12
C GLY A 143 13.01 4.04 -0.92
N SER A 144 13.81 5.01 -0.48
CA SER A 144 14.60 5.88 -1.37
C SER A 144 15.72 5.10 -2.08
N PHE A 145 16.38 4.18 -1.37
CA PHE A 145 17.35 3.28 -1.99
C PHE A 145 16.69 2.42 -3.06
N TRP A 146 15.55 1.80 -2.76
CA TRP A 146 14.83 0.97 -3.73
C TRP A 146 14.34 1.77 -4.94
N PHE A 147 13.84 3.00 -4.72
CA PHE A 147 13.51 3.92 -5.81
C PHE A 147 14.73 4.20 -6.69
N ALA A 148 15.88 4.53 -6.09
CA ALA A 148 17.11 4.83 -6.82
C ALA A 148 17.59 3.65 -7.68
N GLN A 149 17.45 2.42 -7.19
CA GLN A 149 17.72 1.21 -7.99
C GLN A 149 16.79 1.10 -9.20
N ARG A 150 15.49 1.39 -9.04
CA ARG A 150 14.50 1.27 -10.13
C ARG A 150 14.62 2.34 -11.21
N VAL A 151 15.13 3.52 -10.86
CA VAL A 151 15.44 4.57 -11.85
C VAL A 151 16.86 4.49 -12.41
N GLY A 152 17.65 3.48 -12.04
CA GLY A 152 18.99 3.25 -12.57
C GLY A 152 20.07 4.19 -12.01
N LEU A 153 19.82 4.83 -10.85
CA LEU A 153 20.80 5.69 -10.17
C LEU A 153 21.80 4.87 -9.33
N VAL A 154 21.44 3.63 -8.98
CA VAL A 154 22.25 2.72 -8.17
C VAL A 154 22.14 1.32 -8.77
N PHE A 155 23.26 0.60 -8.85
CA PHE A 155 23.34 -0.77 -9.37
C PHE A 155 23.01 -1.82 -8.31
#